data_AF-A0AAD3W6J0-F1
#
_entry.id   AF-A0AAD3W6J0-F1
#
_cell.length_a   1.000
_cell.length_b   1.000
_cell.length_c   1.000
_cell.angle_alpha   90.00
_cell.angle_beta   90.00
_cell.angle_gamma   90.00
#
_symmetry.space_group_name_H-M   'P 1'
#
loop_
_entity.id
_entity.type
_entity.pdbx_description
1 polymer ?
#
loop_
_entity_poly.entity_id
_entity_poly.type
_entity_poly.pdbx_seq_one_letter_code
_entity_poly.pdbx_strand_id
1 'polypeptide(L)' 'MISLNQVMQARDRIFRTITRTPVVSSDFLSDATGARVFLKLECLQKLKRI' A
#
# COMPACT_ATOMS: atom_id res chain seq x y z
N MET A 1 -14.60 18.36 -0.15
CA MET A 1 -13.15 18.23 -0.47
C MET A 1 -12.52 17.37 0.62
N ILE A 2 -11.76 16.32 0.28
CA ILE A 2 -11.08 15.46 1.28
C ILE A 2 -9.77 16.12 1.69
N SER A 3 -9.53 16.27 2.99
CA SER A 3 -8.30 16.86 3.54
C SER A 3 -7.30 15.80 4.02
N LEU A 4 -6.04 16.22 4.19
CA LEU A 4 -4.99 15.36 4.78
C LEU A 4 -5.39 14.86 6.17
N ASN A 5 -6.03 15.71 6.98
CA ASN A 5 -6.51 15.32 8.32
C ASN A 5 -7.51 14.17 8.25
N GLN A 6 -8.39 14.14 7.24
CA GLN A 6 -9.34 13.05 7.07
C GLN A 6 -8.65 11.73 6.68
N VAL A 7 -7.58 11.79 5.87
CA VAL A 7 -6.74 10.62 5.55
C VAL A 7 -6.01 10.11 6.79
N MET A 8 -5.47 11.01 7.63
CA MET A 8 -4.82 10.64 8.89
C MET A 8 -5.80 10.00 9.87
N GLN A 9 -7.02 10.55 10.00
CA GLN A 9 -8.07 9.92 10.81
C GLN A 9 -8.46 8.53 10.28
N ALA A 10 -8.53 8.36 8.96
CA ALA A 10 -8.80 7.04 8.37
C ALA A 10 -7.68 6.04 8.68
N ARG A 11 -6.41 6.45 8.57
CA ARG A 11 -5.25 5.64 8.97
C ARG A 11 -5.39 5.17 10.41
N ASP A 12 -5.70 6.08 11.34
CA ASP A 12 -5.77 5.77 12.77
C ASP A 12 -6.92 4.80 13.08
N ARG A 13 -8.07 4.92 12.40
CA ARG A 13 -9.22 4.00 12.54
C ARG A 13 -8.87 2.56 12.16
N ILE A 14 -8.08 2.36 11.10
CA ILE A 14 -7.86 1.03 10.52
C ILE A 14 -6.51 0.39 10.88
N PHE A 15 -5.55 1.15 11.44
CA PHE A 15 -4.16 0.69 11.58
C PHE A 15 -4.01 -0.65 12.34
N ARG A 16 -4.88 -0.88 13.34
CA ARG A 16 -4.86 -2.11 14.15
C ARG A 16 -5.50 -3.30 13.44
N THR A 17 -6.34 -3.06 12.45
CA THR A 17 -7.17 -4.08 11.80
C THR A 17 -6.68 -4.45 10.41
N ILE A 18 -5.81 -3.65 9.78
CA ILE A 18 -5.26 -3.95 8.45
C ILE A 18 -3.79 -4.38 8.51
N THR A 19 -3.31 -4.97 7.42
CA THR A 19 -1.90 -5.27 7.19
C THR A 19 -1.24 -4.17 6.37
N ARG A 20 -0.02 -3.78 6.72
CA ARG A 20 0.81 -2.95 5.83
C ARG A 20 1.34 -3.86 4.72
N THR A 21 0.73 -3.77 3.54
CA THR A 21 1.16 -4.51 2.36
C THR A 21 2.58 -4.09 1.93
N PRO A 22 3.39 -5.03 1.42
CA PRO A 22 4.75 -4.72 1.01
C PRO A 22 4.78 -3.82 -0.23
N VAL A 23 5.91 -3.12 -0.38
CA VAL A 23 6.33 -2.45 -1.61
C VAL A 23 7.55 -3.20 -2.12
N VAL A 24 7.46 -3.80 -3.31
CA VAL A 24 8.49 -4.70 -3.85
C VAL A 24 8.98 -4.14 -5.17
N SER A 25 10.29 -4.15 -5.42
CA SER A 25 10.83 -3.82 -6.75
C SER A 25 10.42 -4.89 -7.76
N SER A 26 10.12 -4.49 -8.99
CA SER A 26 9.90 -5.41 -10.10
C SER A 26 10.97 -5.24 -11.14
N ASP A 27 11.91 -6.18 -11.19
CA ASP A 27 13.00 -6.14 -12.17
C ASP A 27 12.44 -6.28 -13.59
N PHE A 28 11.53 -7.22 -13.81
CA PHE A 28 10.85 -7.41 -15.10
C PHE A 28 10.19 -6.12 -15.64
N LEU A 29 9.39 -5.43 -14.83
CA LEU A 29 8.74 -4.20 -15.27
C LEU A 29 9.72 -3.04 -15.38
N SER A 30 10.76 -3.03 -14.56
CA SER A 30 11.80 -2.01 -14.66
C SER A 30 12.54 -2.13 -15.99
N ASP A 31 12.91 -3.34 -16.37
CA ASP A 31 13.57 -3.63 -17.65
C ASP A 31 12.64 -3.32 -18.83
N ALA A 32 11.37 -3.72 -18.74
CA ALA A 32 10.40 -3.51 -19.81
C ALA A 32 10.06 -2.03 -20.06
N THR A 33 10.13 -1.19 -19.02
CA THR A 33 9.73 0.23 -19.10
C THR A 33 10.91 1.20 -19.13
N GLY A 34 12.12 0.75 -18.81
CA GLY A 34 13.29 1.60 -18.59
C GLY A 34 13.21 2.48 -17.34
N ALA A 35 12.16 2.34 -16.52
CA ALA A 35 11.96 3.07 -15.28
C ALA A 35 12.24 2.18 -14.06
N ARG A 36 12.40 2.78 -12.87
CA ARG A 36 12.44 2.00 -11.61
C ARG A 36 11.01 1.73 -11.15
N VAL A 37 10.56 0.48 -11.28
CA VAL A 37 9.18 0.09 -10.96
C VAL A 37 9.11 -0.62 -9.60
N PHE A 38 8.19 -0.13 -8.75
CA PHE A 38 7.84 -0.75 -7.48
C PHE A 38 6.35 -1.08 -7.44
N LEU A 39 6.02 -2.27 -6.97
CA LEU A 39 4.67 -2.78 -6.86
C LEU A 39 4.16 -2.61 -5.42
N LYS A 40 3.05 -1.90 -5.26
CA LYS A 40 2.29 -1.84 -4.01
C LYS A 40 1.28 -2.98 -3.99
N LEU A 41 1.58 -4.05 -3.27
CA LEU A 41 0.83 -5.31 -3.36
C LEU A 41 -0.45 -5.32 -2.51
N GLU A 42 -1.41 -4.43 -2.79
CA GLU A 42 -2.73 -4.43 -2.13
C GLU A 42 -3.55 -5.70 -2.42
N CYS A 43 -3.22 -6.46 -3.46
CA CYS A 43 -3.79 -7.79 -3.69
C CYS A 43 -3.50 -8.78 -2.54
N LEU A 44 -2.53 -8.48 -1.68
CA LEU A 44 -2.20 -9.24 -0.48
C LEU A 44 -2.82 -8.67 0.80
N GLN A 45 -3.67 -7.64 0.69
CA GLN A 45 -4.28 -7.00 1.85
C GLN A 45 -5.15 -8.00 2.62
N LYS A 46 -5.05 -7.97 3.95
CA LYS A 46 -5.81 -8.84 4.86
C LYS A 46 -6.26 -8.06 6.07
N LEU A 47 -7.47 -8.35 6.52
CA LEU A 47 -7.92 -7.99 7.86
C LEU A 47 -7.16 -8.86 8.87
N LYS A 48 -6.56 -8.22 9.87
CA LYS A 48 -6.05 -8.90 11.05
C LYS A 48 -7.26 -9.44 11.82
N ARG A 49 -7.24 -10.73 12.13
CA ARG A 49 -8.17 -11.30 13.11
C ARG A 49 -7.79 -10.74 14.48
N ILE A 50 -8.74 -10.05 15.11
CA ILE A 50 -8.65 -9.55 16.48
C ILE A 50 -9.33 -10.56 17.39
#